data_AF-A0A1U9ZUY4-F1
#
_entry.id   AF-A0A1U9ZUY4-F1
#
_cell.length_a   1.000
_cell.length_b   1.000
_cell.length_c   1.000
_cell.angle_alpha   90.00
_cell.angle_beta   90.00
_cell.angle_gamma   90.00
#
_symmetry.space_group_name_H-M   'P 1'
#
loop_
_entity.id
_entity.type
_entity.pdbx_description
1 polymer ?
#
loop_
_entity_poly.entity_id
_entity_poly.type
_entity_poly.pdbx_seq_one_letter_code
_entity_poly.pdbx_strand_id
1 'polypeptide(L)'
;MPRGHLSYEERRTIAEGLLNGLAYAEIARRLGRPRSTVGREIARNGGPHGYRAAHAQRAAEWRARRRPSPVPGPPAATTDRRDPEAVRAFEELLTERLGGMPPMAARVLACLFTSDTGDLTVADLTERLRVSPASISKGVGYLELIGLIRRERDNRRERYVIDDEVWYHAWQVGARSMMMWAETVRVGVDVLGADTPAGRRLRTASRFFDLLSTDMALAAEHYRQTFAGDQDTAGE
;
A
#
# COMPACT_ATOMS: atom_id res chain seq x y z
N MET A 1 11.27 32.40 7.34
CA MET A 1 11.70 31.50 6.24
C MET A 1 10.49 31.14 5.41
N PRO A 2 10.38 31.58 4.14
CA PRO A 2 9.22 31.26 3.31
C PRO A 2 9.15 29.74 3.09
N ARG A 3 8.09 29.10 3.62
CA ARG A 3 7.74 27.69 3.34
C ARG A 3 6.71 27.68 2.21
N GLY A 4 7.19 27.78 0.97
CA GLY A 4 6.33 27.87 -0.21
C GLY A 4 6.97 27.21 -1.43
N HIS A 5 6.17 26.94 -2.45
CA HIS A 5 6.66 26.47 -3.75
C HIS A 5 7.65 27.49 -4.34
N LEU A 6 8.68 26.99 -5.05
CA LEU A 6 9.57 27.88 -5.78
C LEU A 6 8.79 28.66 -6.84
N SER A 7 9.04 29.95 -6.95
CA SER A 7 8.47 30.79 -8.00
C SER A 7 9.15 30.50 -9.34
N TYR A 8 8.58 31.03 -10.43
CA TYR A 8 9.21 30.91 -11.74
C TYR A 8 10.58 31.60 -11.78
N GLU A 9 10.70 32.79 -11.17
CA GLU A 9 11.98 33.51 -11.05
C GLU A 9 13.03 32.71 -10.29
N GLU A 10 12.65 32.10 -9.15
CA GLU A 10 13.58 31.23 -8.42
C GLU A 10 14.03 30.03 -9.26
N ARG A 11 13.14 29.46 -10.09
CA ARG A 11 13.49 28.39 -11.03
C ARG A 11 14.44 28.85 -12.14
N ARG A 12 14.32 30.10 -12.62
CA ARG A 12 15.24 30.69 -13.60
C ARG A 12 16.64 30.84 -13.01
N THR A 13 16.75 31.38 -11.80
CA THR A 13 18.03 31.51 -11.10
C THR A 13 18.72 30.14 -10.87
N ILE A 14 17.94 29.08 -10.62
CA ILE A 14 18.50 27.71 -10.57
C ILE A 14 19.08 27.28 -11.92
N ALA A 15 18.35 27.52 -13.02
CA ALA A 15 18.82 27.15 -14.36
C ALA A 15 20.08 27.93 -14.77
N GLU A 16 20.10 29.24 -14.49
CA GLU A 16 21.28 30.09 -14.72
C GLU A 16 22.47 29.66 -13.85
N GLY A 17 22.23 29.31 -12.59
CA GLY A 17 23.27 28.81 -11.70
C GLY A 17 23.89 27.50 -12.19
N LEU A 18 23.09 26.60 -12.73
CA LEU A 18 23.57 25.34 -13.32
C LEU A 18 24.37 25.56 -14.61
N LEU A 19 23.92 26.46 -15.48
CA LEU A 19 24.65 26.83 -16.70
C LEU A 19 26.02 27.44 -16.40
N ASN A 20 26.12 28.22 -15.32
CA ASN A 20 27.37 28.81 -14.86
C ASN A 20 28.21 27.86 -13.99
N GLY A 21 27.85 26.57 -13.89
CA GLY A 21 28.60 25.57 -13.13
C GLY A 21 28.62 25.79 -11.62
N LEU A 22 27.66 26.56 -11.07
CA LEU A 22 27.62 26.85 -9.64
C LEU A 22 27.21 25.62 -8.82
N ALA A 23 27.83 25.46 -7.65
CA ALA A 23 27.45 24.44 -6.69
C ALA A 23 26.05 24.71 -6.11
N TYR A 24 25.31 23.66 -5.76
CA TYR A 24 23.91 23.78 -5.28
C TYR A 24 23.79 24.62 -4.00
N ALA A 25 24.83 24.64 -3.16
CA ALA A 25 24.85 25.46 -1.95
C ALA A 25 24.87 26.96 -2.28
N GLU A 26 25.59 27.36 -3.33
CA GLU A 26 25.70 28.74 -3.78
C GLU A 26 24.39 29.21 -4.44
N ILE A 27 23.78 28.36 -5.27
CA ILE A 27 22.44 28.62 -5.84
C ILE A 27 21.41 28.80 -4.72
N ALA A 28 21.45 27.94 -3.70
CA ALA A 28 20.54 28.00 -2.56
C ALA A 28 20.73 29.29 -1.73
N ARG A 29 21.97 29.73 -1.53
CA ARG A 29 22.31 30.98 -0.84
C ARG A 29 21.76 32.20 -1.58
N ARG A 30 21.92 32.26 -2.91
CA ARG A 30 21.39 33.35 -3.75
C ARG A 30 19.86 33.45 -3.70
N LEU A 31 19.20 32.30 -3.56
CA LEU A 31 17.73 32.22 -3.46
C LEU A 31 17.21 32.45 -2.04
N GLY A 32 18.07 32.50 -1.02
CA GLY A 32 17.63 32.47 0.38
C GLY A 32 16.85 31.21 0.76
N ARG A 33 17.12 30.08 0.09
CA ARG A 33 16.42 28.79 0.28
C ARG A 33 17.37 27.72 0.82
N PRO A 34 16.86 26.67 1.50
CA PRO A 34 17.69 25.53 1.90
C PRO A 34 18.30 24.79 0.69
N ARG A 35 19.55 24.32 0.81
CA ARG A 35 20.22 23.49 -0.22
C ARG A 35 19.39 22.28 -0.64
N SER A 36 18.70 21.65 0.32
CA SER A 36 17.82 20.50 0.06
C SER A 36 16.60 20.84 -0.80
N THR A 37 16.16 22.09 -0.84
CA THR A 37 15.07 22.55 -1.72
C THR A 37 15.55 22.65 -3.16
N VAL A 38 16.71 23.28 -3.38
CA VAL A 38 17.33 23.38 -4.72
C VAL A 38 17.69 22.01 -5.27
N GLY A 39 18.33 21.15 -4.46
CA GLY A 39 18.68 19.79 -4.89
C GLY A 39 17.47 18.93 -5.27
N ARG A 40 16.37 18.99 -4.49
CA ARG A 40 15.13 18.25 -4.80
C ARG A 40 14.40 18.80 -6.02
N GLU A 41 14.44 20.11 -6.26
CA GLU A 41 13.85 20.72 -7.44
C GLU A 41 14.61 20.28 -8.71
N ILE A 42 15.94 20.32 -8.67
CA ILE A 42 16.79 19.91 -9.81
C ILE A 42 16.60 18.43 -10.12
N ALA A 43 16.72 17.57 -9.11
CA ALA A 43 16.55 16.11 -9.28
C ALA A 43 15.18 15.74 -9.85
N ARG A 44 14.12 16.43 -9.43
CA ARG A 44 12.74 16.16 -9.86
C ARG A 44 12.44 16.61 -11.30
N ASN A 45 13.22 17.54 -11.85
CA ASN A 45 12.93 18.17 -13.16
C ASN A 45 14.03 17.95 -14.20
N GLY A 46 14.68 16.77 -14.19
CA GLY A 46 15.64 16.36 -15.22
C GLY A 46 17.11 16.38 -14.81
N GLY A 47 17.42 16.66 -13.54
CA GLY A 47 18.79 16.63 -13.02
C GLY A 47 19.66 17.80 -13.50
N PRO A 48 20.91 17.92 -13.01
CA PRO A 48 21.77 19.07 -13.28
C PRO A 48 22.01 19.36 -14.77
N HIS A 49 22.10 18.33 -15.61
CA HIS A 49 22.35 18.47 -17.06
C HIS A 49 21.08 18.65 -17.89
N GLY A 50 19.90 18.35 -17.32
CA GLY A 50 18.60 18.40 -18.01
C GLY A 50 17.63 19.46 -17.47
N TYR A 51 18.02 20.21 -16.44
CA TYR A 51 17.13 21.13 -15.75
C TYR A 51 16.77 22.34 -16.63
N ARG A 52 15.47 22.59 -16.81
CA ARG A 52 14.95 23.77 -17.53
C ARG A 52 13.85 24.44 -16.72
N ALA A 53 13.99 25.74 -16.45
CA ALA A 53 13.05 26.50 -15.62
C ALA A 53 11.60 26.44 -16.14
N ALA A 54 11.40 26.60 -17.45
CA ALA A 54 10.08 26.52 -18.08
C ALA A 54 9.45 25.11 -18.00
N HIS A 55 10.26 24.06 -18.09
CA HIS A 55 9.79 22.68 -17.90
C HIS A 55 9.39 22.45 -16.43
N ALA A 56 10.24 22.85 -15.49
CA ALA A 56 9.98 22.73 -14.06
C ALA A 56 8.72 23.50 -13.63
N GLN A 57 8.48 24.68 -14.21
CA GLN A 57 7.27 25.46 -14.02
C GLN A 57 6.02 24.75 -14.56
N ARG A 58 6.04 24.29 -15.82
CA ARG A 58 4.92 23.54 -16.40
C ARG A 58 4.63 22.26 -15.62
N ALA A 59 5.66 21.55 -15.15
CA ALA A 59 5.52 20.37 -14.32
C ALA A 59 4.96 20.69 -12.92
N ALA A 60 5.32 21.84 -12.34
CA ALA A 60 4.75 22.32 -11.07
C ALA A 60 3.28 22.73 -11.23
N GLU A 61 2.94 23.44 -12.30
CA GLU A 61 1.57 23.82 -12.62
C GLU A 61 0.70 22.62 -13.00
N TRP A 62 1.23 21.68 -13.79
CA TRP A 62 0.52 20.44 -14.10
C TRP A 62 0.25 19.63 -12.83
N ARG A 63 1.18 19.60 -11.88
CA ARG A 63 0.94 19.01 -10.55
C ARG A 63 0.00 19.82 -9.69
N ALA A 64 -0.04 21.15 -9.79
CA ALA A 64 -1.02 21.97 -9.09
C ALA A 64 -2.43 21.78 -9.66
N ARG A 65 -2.55 21.59 -10.99
CA ARG A 65 -3.78 21.27 -11.71
C ARG A 65 -4.25 19.82 -11.50
N ARG A 66 -3.31 18.87 -11.41
CA ARG A 66 -3.55 17.46 -11.08
C ARG A 66 -3.57 17.17 -9.59
N ARG A 67 -3.24 18.14 -8.74
CA ARG A 67 -3.52 18.02 -7.32
C ARG A 67 -5.04 18.07 -7.28
N PRO A 68 -5.71 16.95 -6.97
CA PRO A 68 -7.09 17.08 -6.59
C PRO A 68 -7.01 18.02 -5.37
N SER A 69 -7.73 19.16 -5.40
CA SER A 69 -8.45 19.54 -4.17
C SER A 69 -9.00 18.25 -3.60
N PRO A 70 -8.94 17.97 -2.28
CA PRO A 70 -9.63 16.78 -1.77
C PRO A 70 -11.03 16.84 -2.38
N VAL A 71 -11.27 16.00 -3.37
CA VAL A 71 -12.52 15.99 -4.09
C VAL A 71 -13.39 15.40 -3.00
N PRO A 72 -14.38 16.13 -2.45
CA PRO A 72 -15.49 15.40 -1.88
C PRO A 72 -15.86 14.47 -3.02
N GLY A 73 -15.75 13.15 -2.81
CA GLY A 73 -16.11 12.17 -3.82
C GLY A 73 -17.46 12.54 -4.46
N PRO A 74 -17.79 12.00 -5.65
CA PRO A 74 -19.07 12.26 -6.31
C PRO A 74 -20.17 12.39 -5.25
N PRO A 75 -20.95 13.50 -5.24
CA PRO A 75 -21.75 13.89 -4.08
C PRO A 75 -22.38 12.65 -3.55
N ALA A 76 -21.91 12.28 -2.35
CA ALA A 76 -22.22 11.03 -1.70
C ALA A 76 -23.59 10.57 -2.16
N ALA A 77 -23.64 9.55 -3.01
CA ALA A 77 -24.90 8.96 -3.41
C ALA A 77 -25.44 8.31 -2.12
N THR A 78 -26.10 9.13 -1.29
CA THR A 78 -26.64 8.81 0.02
C THR A 78 -25.65 8.20 1.04
N THR A 79 -24.44 8.75 1.25
CA THR A 79 -23.63 8.32 2.43
C THR A 79 -24.22 8.87 3.74
N ASP A 80 -25.05 9.91 3.67
CA ASP A 80 -25.79 10.50 4.81
C ASP A 80 -26.96 9.63 5.33
N ARG A 81 -27.05 8.37 4.88
CA ARG A 81 -28.14 7.43 5.20
C ARG A 81 -27.68 6.15 5.90
N ARG A 82 -26.40 6.00 6.23
CA ARG A 82 -25.93 4.88 7.07
C ARG A 82 -25.82 5.37 8.50
N ASP A 83 -26.56 4.70 9.38
CA ASP A 83 -26.43 4.91 10.82
C ASP A 83 -25.00 4.56 11.27
N PRO A 84 -24.23 5.53 11.82
CA PRO A 84 -22.87 5.27 12.30
C PRO A 84 -22.82 4.20 13.38
N GLU A 85 -23.88 4.03 14.18
CA GLU A 85 -23.93 2.98 15.19
C GLU A 85 -24.09 1.60 14.56
N ALA A 86 -24.91 1.47 13.52
CA ALA A 86 -25.05 0.23 12.76
C ALA A 86 -23.74 -0.19 12.08
N VAL A 87 -22.98 0.78 11.52
CA VAL A 87 -21.65 0.49 10.93
C VAL A 87 -20.68 0.01 12.01
N ARG A 88 -20.62 0.68 13.17
CA ARG A 88 -19.77 0.26 14.29
C ARG A 88 -20.14 -1.14 14.80
N ALA A 89 -21.43 -1.43 14.96
CA ALA A 89 -21.91 -2.75 15.37
C ALA A 89 -21.53 -3.83 14.34
N PHE A 90 -21.59 -3.51 13.05
CA PHE A 90 -21.12 -4.41 12.01
C PHE A 90 -19.61 -4.62 12.04
N GLU A 91 -18.81 -3.58 12.26
CA GLU A 91 -17.34 -3.71 12.42
C GLU A 91 -16.97 -4.58 13.62
N GLU A 92 -17.69 -4.45 14.73
CA GLU A 92 -17.54 -5.30 15.92
C GLU A 92 -17.88 -6.76 15.61
N LEU A 93 -19.05 -7.01 14.99
CA LEU A 93 -19.45 -8.35 14.56
C LEU A 93 -18.42 -8.96 13.59
N LEU A 94 -17.96 -8.19 12.61
CA LEU A 94 -16.98 -8.64 11.64
C LEU A 94 -15.63 -8.97 12.31
N THR A 95 -15.20 -8.13 13.26
CA THR A 95 -13.99 -8.37 14.06
C THR A 95 -14.08 -9.70 14.82
N GLU A 96 -15.24 -10.02 15.41
CA GLU A 96 -15.46 -11.29 16.09
C GLU A 96 -15.43 -12.49 15.15
N ARG A 97 -15.92 -12.33 13.91
CA ARG A 97 -15.97 -13.41 12.90
C ARG A 97 -14.64 -13.66 12.22
N LEU A 98 -13.78 -12.66 12.11
CA LEU A 98 -12.42 -12.74 11.56
C LEU A 98 -11.44 -13.46 12.51
N GLY A 99 -11.89 -14.53 13.20
CA GLY A 99 -11.07 -15.31 14.11
C GLY A 99 -9.78 -15.84 13.47
N GLY A 100 -8.75 -16.08 14.29
CA GLY A 100 -7.45 -16.57 13.83
C GLY A 100 -6.43 -15.48 13.48
N MET A 101 -6.81 -14.20 13.56
CA MET A 101 -5.88 -13.06 13.48
C MET A 101 -5.79 -12.28 14.79
N PRO A 102 -4.73 -11.47 15.00
CA PRO A 102 -4.66 -10.58 16.15
C PRO A 102 -5.83 -9.59 16.18
N PRO A 103 -6.38 -9.23 17.36
CA PRO A 103 -7.57 -8.38 17.45
C PRO A 103 -7.44 -7.04 16.70
N MET A 104 -6.26 -6.43 16.74
CA MET A 104 -6.04 -5.17 16.03
C MET A 104 -6.01 -5.33 14.51
N ALA A 105 -5.52 -6.47 14.00
CA ALA A 105 -5.56 -6.76 12.57
C ALA A 105 -7.01 -6.93 12.09
N ALA A 106 -7.84 -7.66 12.85
CA ALA A 106 -9.26 -7.81 12.54
C ALA A 106 -9.98 -6.46 12.51
N ARG A 107 -9.73 -5.61 13.50
CA ARG A 107 -10.31 -4.25 13.56
C ARG A 107 -9.86 -3.37 12.38
N VAL A 108 -8.58 -3.41 12.01
CA VAL A 108 -8.07 -2.66 10.85
C VAL A 108 -8.71 -3.16 9.55
N LEU A 109 -8.80 -4.47 9.36
CA LEU A 109 -9.44 -5.08 8.19
C LEU A 109 -10.93 -4.71 8.10
N ALA A 110 -11.65 -4.75 9.24
CA ALA A 110 -13.04 -4.33 9.31
C ALA A 110 -13.22 -2.87 8.88
N CYS A 111 -12.40 -1.95 9.39
CA CYS A 111 -12.46 -0.54 8.98
C CYS A 111 -12.16 -0.31 7.49
N LEU A 112 -11.27 -1.12 6.91
CA LEU A 112 -10.96 -1.03 5.47
C LEU A 112 -12.13 -1.52 4.63
N PHE A 113 -12.78 -2.64 4.99
CA PHE A 113 -13.98 -3.14 4.28
C PHE A 113 -15.19 -2.21 4.39
N THR A 114 -15.33 -1.47 5.48
CA THR A 114 -16.43 -0.52 5.67
C THR A 114 -16.11 0.88 5.14
N SER A 115 -14.89 1.12 4.64
CA SER A 115 -14.51 2.39 4.03
C SER A 115 -14.98 2.48 2.58
N ASP A 116 -15.72 3.53 2.25
CA ASP A 116 -16.18 3.77 0.87
C ASP A 116 -15.05 3.97 -0.14
N THR A 117 -13.89 4.42 0.34
CA THR A 117 -12.71 4.63 -0.52
C THR A 117 -11.85 3.38 -0.67
N GLY A 118 -12.02 2.36 0.19
CA GLY A 118 -11.15 1.16 0.23
C GLY A 118 -9.69 1.44 0.64
N ASP A 119 -9.31 2.71 0.82
CA ASP A 119 -8.00 3.13 1.27
C ASP A 119 -8.06 4.00 2.53
N LEU A 120 -7.25 3.67 3.54
CA LEU A 120 -7.17 4.43 4.79
C LEU A 120 -5.73 4.76 5.14
N THR A 121 -5.51 5.96 5.68
CA THR A 121 -4.21 6.32 6.28
C THR A 121 -4.14 5.88 7.74
N VAL A 122 -2.93 5.90 8.30
CA VAL A 122 -2.73 5.72 9.76
C VAL A 122 -3.56 6.71 10.58
N ALA A 123 -3.73 7.95 10.08
CA ALA A 123 -4.52 8.97 10.78
C ALA A 123 -6.01 8.60 10.80
N ASP A 124 -6.56 8.15 9.67
CA ASP A 124 -7.96 7.73 9.57
C ASP A 124 -8.24 6.51 10.48
N LEU A 125 -7.32 5.54 10.47
CA LEU A 125 -7.41 4.37 11.35
C LEU A 125 -7.30 4.75 12.84
N THR A 126 -6.44 5.72 13.19
CA THR A 126 -6.31 6.23 14.57
C THR A 126 -7.62 6.86 15.04
N GLU A 127 -8.23 7.67 14.17
CA GLU A 127 -9.49 8.36 14.45
C GLU A 127 -10.66 7.37 14.62
N ARG A 128 -10.83 6.44 13.66
CA ARG A 128 -11.92 5.46 13.69
C ARG A 128 -11.79 4.45 14.84
N LEU A 129 -10.60 3.89 15.03
CA LEU A 129 -10.37 2.85 16.03
C LEU A 129 -10.14 3.40 17.43
N ARG A 130 -9.89 4.71 17.57
CA ARG A 130 -9.57 5.41 18.83
C ARG A 130 -8.38 4.77 19.57
N VAL A 131 -7.32 4.48 18.83
CA VAL A 131 -6.08 3.87 19.36
C VAL A 131 -4.85 4.63 18.87
N SER A 132 -3.69 4.38 19.48
CA SER A 132 -2.45 5.04 19.06
C SER A 132 -1.94 4.52 17.69
N PRO A 133 -1.18 5.34 16.93
CA PRO A 133 -0.52 4.89 15.70
C PRO A 133 0.35 3.64 15.89
N ALA A 134 1.04 3.53 17.03
CA ALA A 134 1.88 2.38 17.34
C ALA A 134 1.07 1.07 17.50
N SER A 135 -0.16 1.17 18.00
CA SER A 135 -1.08 0.03 18.11
C SER A 135 -1.49 -0.48 16.72
N ILE A 136 -1.71 0.44 15.77
CA ILE A 136 -2.10 0.13 14.39
C ILE A 136 -0.97 -0.57 13.64
N SER A 137 0.28 -0.11 13.80
CA SER A 137 1.43 -0.62 13.05
C SER A 137 1.60 -2.13 13.10
N LYS A 138 1.34 -2.77 14.26
CA LYS A 138 1.44 -4.23 14.38
C LYS A 138 0.30 -4.95 13.65
N GLY A 139 -0.92 -4.41 13.72
CA GLY A 139 -2.08 -4.97 13.01
C GLY A 139 -1.90 -4.88 11.49
N VAL A 140 -1.49 -3.71 11.01
CA VAL A 140 -1.13 -3.47 9.60
C VAL A 140 0.00 -4.40 9.16
N GLY A 141 1.09 -4.48 9.92
CA GLY A 141 2.23 -5.32 9.54
C GLY A 141 1.86 -6.81 9.45
N TYR A 142 0.95 -7.28 10.31
CA TYR A 142 0.40 -8.63 10.19
C TYR A 142 -0.44 -8.81 8.91
N LEU A 143 -1.32 -7.85 8.59
CA LEU A 143 -2.14 -7.92 7.37
C LEU A 143 -1.29 -7.85 6.10
N GLU A 144 -0.23 -7.01 6.09
CA GLU A 144 0.75 -6.97 5.00
C GLU A 144 1.48 -8.32 4.87
N LEU A 145 1.88 -8.92 6.00
CA LEU A 145 2.56 -10.22 6.04
C LEU A 145 1.73 -11.34 5.41
N ILE A 146 0.44 -11.40 5.71
CA ILE A 146 -0.48 -12.40 5.13
C ILE A 146 -1.04 -11.98 3.77
N GLY A 147 -0.64 -10.80 3.29
CA GLY A 147 -0.99 -10.30 1.96
C GLY A 147 -2.41 -9.76 1.82
N LEU A 148 -3.13 -9.48 2.91
CA LEU A 148 -4.51 -8.99 2.92
C LEU A 148 -4.65 -7.46 2.81
N ILE A 149 -3.55 -6.73 2.86
CA ILE A 149 -3.53 -5.29 2.54
C ILE A 149 -2.25 -4.95 1.77
N ARG A 150 -2.31 -3.89 0.97
CA ARG A 150 -1.15 -3.28 0.32
C ARG A 150 -0.91 -1.89 0.86
N ARG A 151 0.37 -1.52 0.98
CA ARG A 151 0.77 -0.17 1.36
C ARG A 151 1.19 0.64 0.14
N GLU A 152 0.47 1.73 -0.08
CA GLU A 152 0.78 2.72 -1.09
C GLU A 152 1.38 3.99 -0.48
N ARG A 153 2.17 4.71 -1.28
CA ARG A 153 2.77 5.99 -0.88
C ARG A 153 2.35 7.07 -1.86
N ASP A 154 1.45 7.95 -1.42
CA ASP A 154 1.14 9.19 -2.13
C ASP A 154 1.79 10.37 -1.40
N ASN A 155 2.74 11.04 -2.06
CA ASN A 155 3.35 12.32 -1.63
C ASN A 155 3.70 12.42 -0.12
N ARG A 156 4.25 11.34 0.45
CA ARG A 156 4.70 11.15 1.85
C ARG A 156 3.66 10.62 2.86
N ARG A 157 2.41 10.38 2.46
CA ARG A 157 1.42 9.69 3.30
C ARG A 157 1.33 8.23 2.88
N GLU A 158 1.41 7.33 3.85
CA GLU A 158 1.18 5.91 3.65
C GLU A 158 -0.33 5.66 3.70
N ARG A 159 -0.85 4.99 2.67
CA ARG A 159 -2.24 4.53 2.57
C ARG A 159 -2.24 3.01 2.56
N TYR A 160 -3.18 2.41 3.28
CA TYR A 160 -3.42 0.97 3.27
C TYR A 160 -4.65 0.71 2.43
N VAL A 161 -4.52 -0.17 1.45
CA VAL A 161 -5.52 -0.41 0.40
C VAL A 161 -5.92 -1.88 0.38
N ILE A 162 -7.21 -2.12 0.21
CA ILE A 162 -7.79 -3.40 -0.21
C ILE A 162 -8.26 -3.18 -1.65
N ASP A 163 -7.49 -3.68 -2.61
CA ASP A 163 -7.81 -3.61 -4.04
C ASP A 163 -8.28 -4.97 -4.56
N ASP A 164 -8.72 -5.01 -5.82
CA ASP A 164 -9.27 -6.22 -6.43
C ASP A 164 -8.25 -7.38 -6.49
N GLU A 165 -6.96 -7.07 -6.48
CA GLU A 165 -5.83 -8.02 -6.52
C GLU A 165 -5.41 -8.54 -5.14
N VAL A 166 -5.93 -7.96 -4.06
CA VAL A 166 -5.51 -8.31 -2.70
C VAL A 166 -5.79 -9.78 -2.37
N TRP A 167 -6.87 -10.33 -2.91
CA TRP A 167 -7.26 -11.73 -2.72
C TRP A 167 -6.33 -12.68 -3.47
N TYR A 168 -5.95 -12.32 -4.70
CA TYR A 168 -4.96 -13.05 -5.47
C TYR A 168 -3.62 -13.09 -4.74
N HIS A 169 -3.17 -11.96 -4.20
CA HIS A 169 -1.93 -11.88 -3.44
C HIS A 169 -2.00 -12.68 -2.13
N ALA A 170 -3.08 -12.56 -1.36
CA ALA A 170 -3.27 -13.31 -0.10
C ALA A 170 -3.28 -14.84 -0.33
N TRP A 171 -3.96 -15.32 -1.37
CA TRP A 171 -3.94 -16.75 -1.73
C TRP A 171 -2.57 -17.22 -2.19
N GLN A 172 -1.81 -16.40 -2.92
CA GLN A 172 -0.42 -16.72 -3.24
C GLN A 172 0.48 -16.82 -2.00
N VAL A 173 0.34 -15.89 -1.05
CA VAL A 173 1.07 -15.93 0.23
C VAL A 173 0.71 -17.21 0.99
N GLY A 174 -0.58 -17.55 1.03
CA GLY A 174 -1.08 -18.79 1.64
C GLY A 174 -0.54 -20.05 0.96
N ALA A 175 -0.58 -20.14 -0.37
CA ALA A 175 -0.08 -21.27 -1.14
C ALA A 175 1.42 -21.50 -0.90
N ARG A 176 2.23 -20.44 -0.93
CA ARG A 176 3.67 -20.51 -0.58
C ARG A 176 3.88 -21.01 0.84
N SER A 177 3.06 -20.58 1.79
CA SER A 177 3.14 -21.03 3.18
C SER A 177 2.81 -22.51 3.33
N MET A 178 1.80 -23.01 2.62
CA MET A 178 1.46 -24.45 2.59
C MET A 178 2.57 -25.29 1.94
N MET A 179 3.19 -24.79 0.87
CA MET A 179 4.34 -25.45 0.24
C MET A 179 5.53 -25.56 1.22
N MET A 180 5.80 -24.50 1.99
CA MET A 180 6.83 -24.54 3.04
C MET A 180 6.51 -25.55 4.14
N TRP A 181 5.25 -25.66 4.56
CA TRP A 181 4.81 -26.70 5.48
C TRP A 181 4.99 -28.11 4.90
N ALA A 182 4.61 -28.32 3.63
CA ALA A 182 4.77 -29.60 2.95
C ALA A 182 6.24 -30.05 2.96
N GLU A 183 7.16 -29.14 2.65
CA GLU A 183 8.61 -29.40 2.67
C GLU A 183 9.14 -29.67 4.09
N THR A 184 8.76 -28.84 5.06
CA THR A 184 9.17 -29.03 6.46
C THR A 184 8.75 -30.40 7.00
N VAL A 185 7.54 -30.82 6.63
CA VAL A 185 7.01 -32.13 7.02
C VAL A 185 7.75 -33.27 6.32
N ARG A 186 8.21 -33.11 5.06
CA ARG A 186 9.06 -34.11 4.37
C ARG A 186 10.39 -34.30 5.07
N VAL A 187 11.06 -33.20 5.45
CA VAL A 187 12.29 -33.28 6.26
C VAL A 187 12.04 -34.08 7.55
N GLY A 188 10.89 -33.88 8.19
CA GLY A 188 10.49 -34.68 9.36
C GLY A 188 10.30 -36.17 9.09
N VAL A 189 9.89 -36.57 7.88
CA VAL A 189 9.80 -37.99 7.47
C VAL A 189 11.18 -38.63 7.41
N ASP A 190 12.16 -37.93 6.87
CA ASP A 190 13.54 -38.43 6.77
C ASP A 190 14.19 -38.57 8.16
N VAL A 191 13.90 -37.63 9.06
CA VAL A 191 14.39 -37.67 10.46
C VAL A 191 13.75 -38.78 11.28
N LEU A 192 12.43 -38.97 11.15
CA LEU A 192 11.67 -39.90 11.99
C LEU A 192 11.51 -41.30 11.38
N GLY A 193 11.97 -41.50 10.14
CA GLY A 193 11.82 -42.73 9.38
C GLY A 193 10.42 -42.90 8.81
N ALA A 194 10.34 -43.27 7.53
CA ALA A 194 9.07 -43.41 6.82
C ALA A 194 8.16 -44.51 7.40
N ASP A 195 8.71 -45.58 7.96
CA ASP A 195 7.89 -46.71 8.43
C ASP A 195 7.40 -46.56 9.87
N THR A 196 7.75 -45.46 10.53
CA THR A 196 7.25 -45.18 11.87
C THR A 196 5.81 -44.62 11.81
N PRO A 197 5.00 -44.80 12.88
CA PRO A 197 3.69 -44.18 12.97
C PRO A 197 3.73 -42.65 12.82
N ALA A 198 4.80 -42.00 13.29
CA ALA A 198 5.00 -40.56 13.14
C ALA A 198 5.30 -40.18 11.68
N GLY A 199 6.24 -40.89 11.03
CA GLY A 199 6.55 -40.69 9.61
C GLY A 199 5.34 -40.90 8.70
N ARG A 200 4.45 -41.86 9.01
CA ARG A 200 3.18 -42.03 8.29
C ARG A 200 2.26 -40.82 8.40
N ARG A 201 2.08 -40.26 9.61
CA ARG A 201 1.27 -39.04 9.81
C ARG A 201 1.85 -37.86 9.03
N LEU A 202 3.17 -37.68 9.08
CA LEU A 202 3.86 -36.62 8.35
C LEU A 202 3.70 -36.79 6.82
N ARG A 203 3.82 -38.00 6.28
CA ARG A 203 3.53 -38.23 4.84
C ARG A 203 2.11 -37.83 4.45
N THR A 204 1.12 -38.19 5.26
CA THR A 204 -0.27 -37.78 5.01
C THR A 204 -0.42 -36.26 5.02
N ALA A 205 0.17 -35.59 6.02
CA ALA A 205 0.14 -34.13 6.11
C ALA A 205 0.85 -33.44 4.93
N SER A 206 2.03 -33.93 4.51
CA SER A 206 2.77 -33.38 3.37
C SER A 206 1.95 -33.45 2.08
N ARG A 207 1.31 -34.60 1.80
CA ARG A 207 0.42 -34.76 0.64
C ARG A 207 -0.76 -33.79 0.68
N PHE A 208 -1.36 -33.61 1.86
CA PHE A 208 -2.45 -32.67 2.05
C PHE A 208 -2.01 -31.22 1.77
N PHE A 209 -0.89 -30.78 2.33
CA PHE A 209 -0.39 -29.43 2.12
C PHE A 209 0.05 -29.17 0.67
N ASP A 210 0.64 -30.15 -0.01
CA ASP A 210 0.97 -30.04 -1.44
C ASP A 210 -0.28 -29.84 -2.29
N LEU A 211 -1.29 -30.69 -2.10
CA LEU A 211 -2.55 -30.59 -2.81
C LEU A 211 -3.19 -29.22 -2.57
N LEU A 212 -3.31 -28.82 -1.30
CA LEU A 212 -3.89 -27.53 -0.94
C LEU A 212 -3.12 -26.35 -1.54
N SER A 213 -1.78 -26.39 -1.53
CA SER A 213 -0.96 -25.34 -2.13
C SER A 213 -1.19 -25.20 -3.64
N THR A 214 -1.35 -26.33 -4.33
CA THR A 214 -1.60 -26.39 -5.78
C THR A 214 -2.98 -25.84 -6.09
N ASP A 215 -4.01 -26.31 -5.37
CA ASP A 215 -5.39 -25.88 -5.56
C ASP A 215 -5.56 -24.39 -5.28
N MET A 216 -4.94 -23.87 -4.21
CA MET A 216 -4.95 -22.45 -3.89
C MET A 216 -4.29 -21.61 -4.99
N ALA A 217 -3.15 -22.06 -5.53
CA ALA A 217 -2.46 -21.35 -6.61
C ALA A 217 -3.30 -21.31 -7.89
N LEU A 218 -3.95 -22.43 -8.25
CA LEU A 218 -4.84 -22.52 -9.40
C LEU A 218 -6.09 -21.65 -9.23
N ALA A 219 -6.72 -21.68 -8.06
CA ALA A 219 -7.88 -20.86 -7.75
C ALA A 219 -7.55 -19.36 -7.82
N ALA A 220 -6.36 -18.97 -7.34
CA ALA A 220 -5.88 -17.59 -7.44
C ALA A 220 -5.67 -17.16 -8.88
N GLU A 221 -5.04 -18.00 -9.69
CA GLU A 221 -4.85 -17.71 -11.11
C GLU A 221 -6.19 -17.59 -11.85
N HIS A 222 -7.14 -18.49 -11.57
CA HIS A 222 -8.48 -18.44 -12.16
C HIS A 222 -9.25 -17.18 -11.75
N TYR A 223 -9.18 -16.78 -10.47
CA TYR A 223 -9.77 -15.53 -10.01
C TYR A 223 -9.18 -14.33 -10.77
N ARG A 224 -7.85 -14.25 -10.87
CA ARG A 224 -7.19 -13.19 -11.63
C ARG A 224 -7.65 -13.16 -13.09
N GLN A 225 -7.71 -14.30 -13.76
CA GLN A 225 -8.13 -14.35 -15.17
C GLN A 225 -9.58 -13.93 -15.37
N THR A 226 -10.47 -14.27 -14.43
CA THR A 226 -11.90 -13.95 -14.51
C THR A 226 -12.19 -12.50 -14.17
N PHE A 227 -11.50 -11.92 -13.18
CA PHE A 227 -11.85 -10.60 -12.63
C PHE A 227 -10.85 -9.48 -12.99
N ALA A 228 -9.65 -9.78 -13.49
CA ALA A 228 -8.73 -8.74 -13.99
C ALA A 228 -9.10 -8.24 -15.40
N GLY A 229 -9.98 -8.94 -16.12
CA GLY A 229 -10.42 -8.59 -17.48
C GLY A 229 -11.45 -7.45 -17.58
N ASP A 230 -12.09 -7.05 -16.48
CA ASP A 230 -13.12 -5.99 -16.48
C ASP A 230 -12.54 -4.55 -16.45
N GLN A 231 -11.22 -4.41 -16.35
CA GLN A 231 -10.54 -3.12 -16.15
C GLN A 231 -10.15 -2.39 -17.46
N ASP A 232 -10.26 -3.02 -18.63
CA ASP A 232 -9.93 -2.40 -19.93
C ASP A 232 -11.16 -1.79 -20.66
N THR A 233 -12.39 -2.00 -20.17
CA THR A 233 -13.62 -1.53 -20.83
C THR A 233 -14.24 -0.25 -20.26
N ALA A 234 -13.64 0.37 -19.23
CA ALA A 234 -14.15 1.61 -18.61
C ALA A 234 -13.35 2.87 -19.03
N GLY A 235 -12.81 2.88 -20.27
CA GLY A 235 -11.92 3.91 -20.78
C GLY A 235 -12.14 4.33 -22.24
N GLU A 236 -13.34 4.14 -22.79
CA GLU A 236 -13.81 4.77 -24.05
C GLU A 236 -14.99 5.71 -23.77
#